data_AF-A0A6G2QHB4-F1
#
_entry.id   AF-A0A6G2QHB4-F1
#
_cell.length_a   1.000
_cell.length_b   1.000
_cell.length_c   1.000
_cell.angle_alpha   90.00
_cell.angle_beta   90.00
_cell.angle_gamma   90.00
#
_symmetry.space_group_name_H-M   'P 1'
#
loop_
_entity.id
_entity.type
_entity.pdbx_description
1 polymer ?
#
loop_
_entity_poly.entity_id
_entity_poly.type
_entity_poly.pdbx_seq_one_letter_code
_entity_poly.pdbx_strand_id
1 'polypeptide(L)'
;MDLDLPAGRVTAVVGPNGAGKSTLFHCLAGTVRPTRGTVRLAGRDITRLPAHARTRLGIARTFQQPAVFPTLTVAENVRVGAEQGRPGAGPGAVERTLRLLGLDGPVRAHPATG
;
A
#
# COMPACT_ATOMS: atom_id res chain seq x y z
N MET A 1 2.85 16.40 -16.07
CA MET A 1 2.39 15.03 -16.38
C MET A 1 1.00 14.93 -15.81
N ASP A 2 0.07 14.43 -16.61
CA ASP A 2 -1.33 14.31 -16.24
C ASP A 2 -1.73 12.86 -16.51
N LEU A 3 -2.38 12.24 -15.53
CA LEU A 3 -2.73 10.83 -15.56
C LEU A 3 -4.03 10.62 -14.79
N ASP A 4 -5.00 10.02 -15.44
CA ASP A 4 -6.23 9.54 -14.80
C ASP A 4 -6.17 8.02 -14.61
N LEU A 5 -6.48 7.58 -13.38
CA LEU A 5 -6.49 6.18 -12.98
C LEU A 5 -7.93 5.75 -12.67
N PRO A 6 -8.61 5.06 -13.61
CA PRO A 6 -9.98 4.60 -13.39
C PRO A 6 -10.07 3.59 -12.25
N ALA A 7 -11.13 3.69 -11.45
CA ALA A 7 -11.42 2.71 -10.40
C ALA A 7 -11.61 1.31 -11.00
N GLY A 8 -11.15 0.28 -10.28
CA GLY A 8 -11.29 -1.12 -10.69
C GLY A 8 -10.40 -1.55 -11.86
N ARG A 9 -9.46 -0.71 -12.31
CA ARG A 9 -8.51 -1.07 -13.38
C ARG A 9 -7.08 -1.21 -12.86
N VAL A 10 -6.39 -2.21 -13.39
CA VAL A 10 -4.94 -2.35 -13.25
C VAL A 10 -4.29 -1.46 -14.30
N THR A 11 -3.46 -0.51 -13.85
CA THR A 11 -2.72 0.41 -14.73
C THR A 11 -1.22 0.19 -14.53
N ALA A 12 -0.48 0.00 -15.63
CA ALA A 12 0.97 -0.17 -15.62
C ALA A 12 1.68 1.09 -16.14
N VAL A 13 2.78 1.48 -15.49
CA VAL A 13 3.66 2.57 -15.94
C VAL A 13 4.99 1.96 -16.35
N VAL A 14 5.32 2.04 -17.64
CA VAL A 14 6.51 1.43 -18.23
C VAL A 14 7.44 2.52 -18.77
N GLY A 15 8.74 2.33 -18.61
CA GLY A 15 9.76 3.25 -19.11
C GLY A 15 11.16 2.87 -18.62
N PRO A 16 12.24 3.45 -19.17
CA PRO A 16 13.61 3.11 -18.79
C PRO A 16 13.94 3.52 -17.34
N ASN A 17 15.04 3.00 -16.81
CA ASN A 17 15.57 3.46 -15.52
C ASN A 17 15.85 4.97 -15.59
N GLY A 18 15.55 5.70 -14.51
CA GLY A 18 15.68 7.16 -14.49
C GLY A 18 14.49 7.93 -15.07
N ALA A 19 13.52 7.28 -15.74
CA ALA A 19 12.33 7.97 -16.30
C ALA A 19 11.36 8.57 -15.27
N GLY A 20 11.68 8.54 -13.97
CA GLY A 20 10.86 9.14 -12.92
C GLY A 20 9.72 8.26 -12.37
N LYS A 21 9.61 6.99 -12.76
CA LYS A 21 8.57 6.06 -12.26
C LYS A 21 8.53 5.98 -10.73
N SER A 22 9.67 5.78 -10.08
CA SER A 22 9.75 5.73 -8.62
C SER A 22 9.33 7.06 -7.97
N THR A 23 9.69 8.19 -8.58
CA THR A 23 9.26 9.53 -8.16
C THR A 23 7.74 9.68 -8.26
N LEU A 24 7.12 9.24 -9.36
CA LEU A 24 5.67 9.20 -9.51
C LEU A 24 5.03 8.39 -8.37
N PHE A 25 5.49 7.17 -8.11
CA PHE A 25 4.98 6.36 -7.01
C PHE A 25 5.18 7.03 -5.63
N HIS A 26 6.29 7.74 -5.40
CA HIS A 26 6.51 8.49 -4.15
C HIS A 26 5.53 9.66 -3.99
N CYS A 27 5.22 10.37 -5.09
CA CYS A 27 4.22 11.42 -5.12
C CYS A 27 2.80 10.90 -4.85
N LEU A 28 2.43 9.75 -5.45
CA LEU A 28 1.15 9.10 -5.21
C LEU A 28 1.01 8.60 -3.76
N ALA A 29 2.07 7.99 -3.22
CA ALA A 29 2.12 7.51 -1.84
C ALA A 29 2.25 8.64 -0.80
N GLY A 30 2.62 9.87 -1.20
CA GLY A 30 2.79 11.00 -0.29
C GLY A 30 4.10 10.97 0.52
N THR A 31 5.11 10.21 0.07
CA THR A 31 6.46 10.22 0.65
C THR A 31 7.36 11.29 0.03
N VAL A 32 7.01 11.75 -1.18
CA VAL A 32 7.60 12.92 -1.83
C VAL A 32 6.47 13.85 -2.22
N ARG A 33 6.64 15.16 -2.00
CA ARG A 33 5.65 16.16 -2.40
C ARG A 33 5.95 16.63 -3.84
N PRO A 34 4.96 16.68 -4.73
CA PRO A 34 5.17 17.26 -6.06
C PRO A 34 5.46 18.76 -5.94
N THR A 35 6.41 19.27 -6.72
CA THR A 35 6.75 20.70 -6.77
C THR A 35 5.62 21.54 -7.38
N ARG A 36 4.87 20.96 -8.32
CA ARG A 36 3.71 21.57 -9.01
C ARG A 36 2.66 20.51 -9.31
N GLY A 37 1.41 20.93 -9.54
CA GLY A 37 0.29 20.05 -9.83
C GLY A 37 -0.41 19.54 -8.57
N THR A 38 -1.38 18.63 -8.76
CA THR A 38 -2.19 18.06 -7.68
C THR A 38 -2.33 16.56 -7.81
N VAL A 39 -2.56 15.88 -6.69
CA VAL A 39 -2.93 14.46 -6.64
C VAL A 39 -4.31 14.36 -6.00
N ARG A 40 -5.25 13.76 -6.73
CA ARG A 40 -6.64 13.59 -6.28
C ARG A 40 -6.99 12.11 -6.17
N LEU A 41 -7.72 11.75 -5.12
CA LEU A 41 -8.27 10.41 -4.91
C LEU A 41 -9.79 10.54 -4.71
N ALA A 42 -10.57 9.88 -5.56
CA ALA A 42 -12.04 9.97 -5.52
C ALA A 42 -12.55 11.42 -5.41
N GLY A 43 -11.98 12.32 -6.22
CA GLY A 43 -12.30 13.76 -6.22
C GLY A 43 -11.65 14.60 -5.12
N ARG A 44 -11.17 13.99 -4.03
CA ARG A 44 -10.49 14.69 -2.91
C ARG A 44 -9.04 15.02 -3.25
N ASP A 45 -8.64 16.27 -3.04
CA ASP A 45 -7.23 16.65 -3.08
C ASP A 45 -6.49 16.05 -1.88
N ILE A 46 -5.46 15.25 -2.17
CA ILE A 46 -4.59 14.61 -1.17
C ILE A 46 -3.14 15.09 -1.27
N THR A 47 -2.86 16.10 -2.10
CA THR A 47 -1.50 16.56 -2.46
C THR A 47 -0.63 16.84 -1.24
N ARG A 48 -1.20 17.44 -0.19
CA ARG A 48 -0.50 17.78 1.05
C ARG A 48 -0.63 16.75 2.18
N LEU A 49 -1.37 15.66 1.95
CA LEU A 49 -1.50 14.62 2.96
C LEU A 49 -0.24 13.76 3.02
N PRO A 50 0.30 13.49 4.23
CA PRO A 50 1.41 12.56 4.41
C PRO A 50 0.99 11.11 4.13
N ALA A 51 1.97 10.24 3.91
CA ALA A 51 1.72 8.84 3.54
C ALA A 51 0.75 8.10 4.46
N HIS A 52 0.92 8.20 5.79
CA HIS A 52 0.03 7.53 6.75
C HIS A 52 -1.44 7.99 6.64
N ALA A 53 -1.68 9.26 6.31
CA ALA A 53 -3.02 9.78 6.14
C ALA A 53 -3.63 9.27 4.81
N ARG A 54 -2.84 9.16 3.75
CA ARG A 54 -3.25 8.59 2.47
C ARG A 54 -3.55 7.09 2.58
N THR A 55 -2.79 6.35 3.39
CA THR A 55 -3.06 4.94 3.71
C THR A 55 -4.45 4.76 4.27
N ARG A 56 -4.85 5.59 5.25
CA ARG A 56 -6.21 5.56 5.83
C ARG A 56 -7.32 5.88 4.82
N LEU A 57 -7.01 6.57 3.73
CA LEU A 57 -7.94 6.83 2.61
C LEU A 57 -7.97 5.69 1.59
N GLY A 58 -7.08 4.71 1.71
CA GLY A 58 -7.05 3.51 0.87
C GLY A 58 -5.89 3.41 -0.10
N ILE A 59 -4.89 4.28 -0.02
CA ILE A 59 -3.68 4.18 -0.85
C ILE A 59 -2.66 3.30 -0.13
N ALA A 60 -2.43 2.11 -0.65
CA ALA A 60 -1.34 1.24 -0.19
C ALA A 60 -0.20 1.25 -1.21
N ARG A 61 1.03 1.14 -0.72
CA ARG A 61 2.23 1.00 -1.55
C ARG A 61 3.03 -0.22 -1.09
N THR A 62 3.37 -1.09 -2.02
CA THR A 62 4.39 -2.11 -1.84
C THR A 62 5.74 -1.57 -2.29
N PHE A 63 6.81 -2.08 -1.68
CA PHE A 63 8.19 -1.77 -2.04
C PHE A 63 8.82 -2.99 -2.74
N GLN A 64 9.86 -2.75 -3.54
CA GLN A 64 10.55 -3.83 -4.26
C GLN A 64 11.13 -4.89 -3.31
N GLN A 65 11.52 -4.48 -2.10
CA GLN A 65 11.82 -5.38 -1.00
C GLN A 65 10.64 -5.38 -0.01
N PRO A 66 10.05 -6.54 0.31
CA PRO A 66 9.06 -6.64 1.36
C PRO A 66 9.65 -6.17 2.69
N ALA A 67 9.03 -5.17 3.30
CA ALA A 67 9.35 -4.75 4.66
C ALA A 67 8.47 -5.55 5.62
N VAL A 68 8.94 -6.73 6.03
CA VAL A 68 8.32 -7.54 7.08
C VAL A 68 9.00 -7.27 8.42
N PHE A 69 8.25 -7.42 9.51
CA PHE A 69 8.78 -7.41 10.86
C PHE A 69 9.33 -8.81 11.18
N PRO A 70 10.67 -8.97 11.28
CA PRO A 70 11.30 -10.29 11.37
C PRO A 70 11.01 -11.00 12.69
N THR A 71 10.72 -10.24 13.75
CA THR A 71 10.37 -10.76 15.08
C THR A 71 8.91 -11.18 15.19
N LEU A 72 8.11 -10.95 14.15
CA LEU A 72 6.68 -11.26 14.13
C LEU A 72 6.41 -12.45 13.21
N THR A 73 5.40 -13.22 13.58
CA THR A 73 4.85 -14.27 12.72
C THR A 73 4.21 -13.69 11.47
N VAL A 74 3.94 -14.53 10.47
CA VAL A 74 3.18 -14.15 9.27
C VAL A 74 1.82 -13.55 9.64
N ALA A 75 1.08 -14.16 10.57
CA ALA A 75 -0.23 -13.66 11.00
C ALA A 75 -0.13 -12.28 11.68
N GLU A 76 0.90 -12.05 12.48
CA GLU A 76 1.13 -10.77 13.15
C GLU A 76 1.53 -9.67 12.16
N ASN A 77 2.37 -9.99 11.17
CA ASN A 77 2.69 -9.07 10.08
C ASN A 77 1.42 -8.64 9.31
N VAL A 78 0.57 -9.61 8.96
CA VAL A 78 -0.71 -9.33 8.30
C VAL A 78 -1.64 -8.50 9.18
N ARG A 79 -1.68 -8.77 10.49
CA ARG A 79 -2.44 -7.98 11.46
C ARG A 79 -2.01 -6.51 11.48
N VAL A 80 -0.70 -6.23 11.52
CA VAL A 80 -0.18 -4.86 11.48
C VAL A 80 -0.70 -4.13 10.23
N GLY A 81 -0.66 -4.77 9.06
CA GLY A 81 -1.21 -4.19 7.83
C GLY A 81 -2.73 -3.98 7.87
N ALA A 82 -3.48 -4.96 8.40
CA ALA A 82 -4.93 -4.91 8.47
C ALA A 82 -5.46 -3.82 9.43
N GLU A 83 -4.77 -3.59 10.56
CA GLU A 83 -5.17 -2.60 11.56
C GLU A 83 -4.74 -1.18 11.17
N GLN A 84 -3.58 -1.02 10.53
CA GLN A 84 -3.05 0.30 10.17
C GLN A 84 -3.51 0.80 8.79
N GLY A 85 -3.96 -0.10 7.92
CA GLY A 85 -4.30 0.18 6.53
C GLY A 85 -5.55 1.04 6.36
N ARG A 86 -6.72 0.48 6.65
CA ARG A 86 -8.01 1.17 6.49
C ARG A 86 -8.81 1.11 7.80
N PRO A 87 -9.20 2.26 8.37
CA PRO A 87 -10.14 2.28 9.49
C PRO A 87 -11.42 1.53 9.11
N GLY A 88 -11.90 0.65 10.00
CA GLY A 88 -13.15 -0.07 9.78
C GLY A 88 -13.04 -1.35 8.95
N ALA A 89 -11.85 -1.95 8.83
CA ALA A 89 -11.69 -3.27 8.20
C ALA A 89 -12.58 -4.36 8.84
N GLY A 90 -13.11 -4.11 10.03
CA GLY A 90 -14.10 -4.92 10.71
C GLY A 90 -13.52 -6.20 11.30
N PRO A 91 -14.29 -6.91 12.15
CA PRO A 91 -13.87 -8.21 12.66
C PRO A 91 -13.51 -9.17 11.52
N GLY A 92 -12.43 -9.94 11.70
CA GLY A 92 -11.99 -10.94 10.74
C GLY A 92 -11.22 -10.42 9.51
N ALA A 93 -10.82 -9.14 9.47
CA ALA A 93 -10.00 -8.61 8.38
C ALA A 93 -8.69 -9.40 8.19
N VAL A 94 -8.02 -9.76 9.28
CA VAL A 94 -6.80 -10.57 9.27
C VAL A 94 -7.05 -11.93 8.61
N GLU A 95 -8.10 -12.65 9.04
CA GLU A 95 -8.47 -13.96 8.47
C GLU A 95 -8.89 -13.90 7.00
N ARG A 96 -9.52 -12.80 6.58
CA ARG A 96 -9.83 -12.59 5.15
C ARG A 96 -8.55 -12.38 4.34
N THR A 97 -7.62 -11.57 4.85
CA THR A 97 -6.35 -11.30 4.17
C THR A 97 -5.47 -12.55 4.11
N LEU A 98 -5.37 -13.32 5.21
CA LEU A 98 -4.62 -14.57 5.22
C LEU A 98 -5.17 -15.55 4.18
N ARG A 99 -6.50 -15.74 4.10
CA ARG A 99 -7.13 -16.58 3.08
C ARG A 99 -6.91 -16.07 1.66
N LEU A 100 -7.03 -14.77 1.43
CA LEU A 100 -6.80 -14.16 0.11
C LEU A 100 -5.38 -14.43 -0.40
N LEU A 101 -4.41 -14.47 0.52
CA LEU A 101 -2.99 -14.70 0.21
C LEU A 101 -2.58 -16.17 0.28
N GLY A 102 -3.48 -17.09 0.64
CA GLY A 102 -3.14 -18.52 0.86
C GLY A 102 -2.22 -18.77 2.06
N LEU A 103 -2.29 -17.90 3.07
CA LEU A 103 -1.44 -17.91 4.27
C LEU A 103 -2.22 -18.34 5.54
N ASP A 104 -3.43 -18.85 5.42
CA ASP A 104 -4.30 -19.27 6.52
C ASP A 104 -3.97 -20.65 7.11
N GLY A 105 -3.04 -21.37 6.50
CA GLY A 105 -2.51 -22.66 6.98
C GLY A 105 -1.45 -22.53 8.09
N PRO A 106 -0.68 -23.62 8.36
CA PRO A 106 0.33 -23.65 9.42
C PRO A 106 1.38 -22.54 9.33
N VAL A 107 1.67 -22.07 8.11
CA VAL A 107 2.65 -21.00 7.83
C VAL A 107 2.36 -19.70 8.58
N ARG A 108 1.10 -19.46 8.97
CA ARG A 108 0.69 -18.26 9.69
C ARG A 108 1.42 -18.08 11.04
N ALA A 109 1.89 -19.18 11.64
CA ALA A 109 2.58 -19.18 12.92
C ALA A 109 4.12 -19.13 12.78
N HIS A 110 4.67 -19.22 11.57
CA HIS A 110 6.11 -19.11 11.35
C HIS A 110 6.58 -17.65 11.37
N PRO A 111 7.83 -17.39 11.79
CA PRO A 111 8.46 -16.08 11.60
C PRO A 111 8.41 -15.64 10.15
N ALA A 112 8.18 -14.36 9.87
CA ALA A 112 8.05 -13.87 8.49
C ALA A 112 9.35 -13.90 7.67
N THR A 113 10.48 -14.24 8.29
CA THR A 113 11.82 -14.30 7.68
C THR A 113 12.45 -15.70 7.70
N GLY A 114 11.68 -16.76 7.96
CA GLY A 114 12.17 -18.15 8.06
C GLY A 114 11.34 -19.12 7.23
#